data_AF-A0A1Y3NGJ5-F1
#
_entry.id   AF-A0A1Y3NGJ5-F1
#
_cell.length_a   1.000
_cell.length_b   1.000
_cell.length_c   1.000
_cell.angle_alpha   90.00
_cell.angle_beta   90.00
_cell.angle_gamma   90.00
#
_symmetry.space_group_name_H-M   'P 1'
#
loop_
_entity.id
_entity.type
_entity.pdbx_description
1 polymer ?
#
loop_
_entity_poly.entity_id
_entity_poly.type
_entity_poly.pdbx_seq_one_letter_code
_entity_poly.pdbx_strand_id
1 'polypeptide(L)'
;LYQLNINDVYIKIICLIHGCPFILELDIDSYSRQFKELVIESNNTLQTDYEDSFRDLIRGLYGLCILPPLPSIQDSFMDILSLLSSQTLVDILNYFYEFENNPTSFYKKHDLSYAINLIKNGIYEMIMKKNEYPILLNTRYIDDLINYSIDNDNIQNILLLSLKNRMYQTSLNIVTSYYQKYEEKLDNIDNGNETVISKLFLLKKYIKDHREFEKEKTLIENVFNELEHKS
;
A
#
# COMPACT_ATOMS: atom_id res chain seq x y z
N LEU A 1 37.16 5.36 -15.19
CA LEU A 1 36.07 5.42 -14.19
C LEU A 1 34.91 4.64 -14.78
N TYR A 2 34.75 3.38 -14.37
CA TYR A 2 33.76 2.48 -14.95
C TYR A 2 32.35 2.98 -14.61
N GLN A 3 31.58 3.40 -15.61
CA GLN A 3 30.13 3.48 -15.53
C GLN A 3 29.61 2.05 -15.44
N LEU A 4 29.43 1.55 -14.22
CA LEU A 4 28.66 0.33 -13.99
C LEU A 4 27.21 0.65 -14.32
N ASN A 5 26.67 -0.03 -15.33
CA ASN A 5 25.27 0.09 -15.70
C ASN A 5 24.42 -0.43 -14.53
N ILE A 6 23.42 0.33 -14.10
CA ILE A 6 22.52 -0.05 -13.00
C ILE A 6 21.89 -1.45 -13.22
N ASN A 7 21.73 -1.85 -14.49
CA ASN A 7 21.26 -3.18 -14.87
C ASN A 7 22.24 -4.30 -14.46
N ASP A 8 23.54 -4.04 -14.49
CA ASP A 8 24.56 -5.03 -14.09
C ASP A 8 24.60 -5.19 -12.57
N VAL A 9 24.38 -4.11 -11.81
CA VAL A 9 24.26 -4.15 -10.34
C VAL A 9 22.99 -4.90 -9.94
N TYR A 10 21.87 -4.60 -10.60
CA TYR A 10 20.59 -5.25 -10.40
C TYR A 10 20.64 -6.77 -10.67
N ILE A 11 21.20 -7.17 -11.82
CA ILE A 11 21.38 -8.59 -12.17
C ILE A 11 22.31 -9.29 -11.16
N LYS A 12 23.41 -8.63 -10.74
CA LYS A 12 24.31 -9.20 -9.73
C LYS A 12 23.62 -9.42 -8.39
N ILE A 13 22.85 -8.46 -7.90
CA ILE A 13 22.15 -8.59 -6.61
C ILE A 13 21.07 -9.67 -6.67
N ILE A 14 20.28 -9.73 -7.75
CA ILE A 14 19.31 -10.81 -7.98
C ILE A 14 19.99 -12.19 -8.00
N CYS A 15 21.11 -12.32 -8.73
CA CYS A 15 21.87 -13.57 -8.77
C CYS A 15 22.45 -13.96 -7.40
N LEU A 16 22.82 -12.98 -6.56
CA LEU A 16 23.35 -13.23 -5.22
C LEU A 16 22.26 -13.66 -4.23
N ILE A 17 21.07 -13.05 -4.29
CA ILE A 17 19.95 -13.34 -3.39
C ILE A 17 19.28 -14.68 -3.70
N HIS A 18 19.08 -15.01 -4.97
CA HIS A 18 18.46 -16.29 -5.35
C HIS A 18 19.41 -17.51 -5.20
N GLY A 19 20.72 -17.27 -5.06
CA GLY A 19 21.74 -18.33 -5.13
C GLY A 19 22.47 -18.68 -3.84
N CYS A 20 22.40 -17.88 -2.77
CA CYS A 20 23.21 -18.12 -1.57
C CYS A 20 22.56 -17.62 -0.26
N PRO A 21 22.21 -18.51 0.69
CA PRO A 21 21.64 -18.14 1.98
C PRO A 21 22.65 -17.55 2.99
N PHE A 22 23.91 -17.27 2.59
CA PHE A 22 24.92 -16.69 3.46
C PHE A 22 25.61 -15.51 2.76
N ILE A 23 24.96 -14.35 2.80
CA ILE A 23 25.54 -13.10 2.33
C ILE A 23 26.20 -12.41 3.52
N LEU A 24 27.49 -12.67 3.73
CA LEU A 24 28.34 -11.95 4.68
C LEU A 24 29.11 -10.79 4.02
N GLU A 25 29.02 -10.63 2.70
CA GLU A 25 29.90 -9.73 1.92
C GLU A 25 29.17 -8.68 1.04
N LEU A 26 27.84 -8.59 1.08
CA LEU A 26 27.18 -7.43 0.48
C LEU A 26 27.39 -6.23 1.41
N ASP A 27 28.00 -5.16 0.89
CA ASP A 27 27.96 -3.85 1.52
C ASP A 27 26.54 -3.26 1.38
N ILE A 28 25.64 -3.77 2.24
CA ILE A 28 24.21 -3.45 2.24
C ILE A 28 24.00 -1.95 2.33
N ASP A 29 24.79 -1.25 3.15
CA ASP A 29 24.69 0.19 3.33
C ASP A 29 25.06 0.95 2.04
N SER A 30 26.14 0.54 1.37
CA SER A 30 26.51 1.13 0.09
C SER A 30 25.46 0.87 -0.99
N TYR A 31 24.92 -0.35 -1.09
CA TYR A 31 23.87 -0.66 -2.07
C TYR A 31 22.57 0.09 -1.77
N SER A 32 22.14 0.13 -0.51
CA SER A 32 20.98 0.89 -0.08
C SER A 32 21.12 2.36 -0.49
N ARG A 33 22.28 2.96 -0.22
CA ARG A 33 22.59 4.34 -0.65
C ARG A 33 22.54 4.52 -2.16
N GLN A 34 23.15 3.64 -2.94
CA GLN A 34 23.14 3.73 -4.41
C GLN A 34 21.71 3.67 -4.98
N PHE A 35 20.88 2.78 -4.44
CA PHE A 35 19.49 2.69 -4.88
C PHE A 35 18.66 3.91 -4.47
N LYS A 36 18.89 4.46 -3.27
CA LYS A 36 18.28 5.74 -2.85
C LYS A 36 18.65 6.87 -3.79
N GLU A 37 19.94 7.02 -4.07
CA GLU A 37 20.47 8.06 -4.96
C GLU A 37 19.83 7.93 -6.35
N LEU A 38 19.74 6.71 -6.90
CA LEU A 38 19.06 6.47 -8.17
C LEU A 38 17.60 6.91 -8.16
N VAL A 39 16.82 6.53 -7.13
CA VAL A 39 15.40 6.92 -7.05
C VAL A 39 15.27 8.44 -6.96
N ILE A 40 16.10 9.10 -6.15
CA ILE A 40 16.08 10.56 -5.97
C ILE A 40 16.44 11.27 -7.28
N GLU A 41 17.53 10.86 -7.93
CA GLU A 41 17.98 11.44 -9.21
C GLU A 41 16.90 11.28 -10.28
N SER A 42 16.39 10.06 -10.43
CA SER A 42 15.33 9.76 -11.40
C SER A 42 14.04 10.54 -11.13
N ASN A 43 13.63 10.65 -9.87
CA ASN A 43 12.44 11.44 -9.51
C ASN A 43 12.60 12.91 -9.90
N ASN A 44 13.80 13.48 -9.74
CA ASN A 44 14.08 14.87 -10.10
C ASN A 44 14.07 15.11 -11.62
N THR A 45 14.31 14.08 -12.44
CA THR A 45 14.36 14.17 -13.90
C THR A 45 13.11 13.66 -14.62
N LEU A 46 12.10 13.19 -13.89
CA LEU A 46 10.82 12.72 -14.47
C LEU A 46 10.15 13.74 -15.39
N GLN A 47 10.37 15.04 -15.17
CA GLN A 47 9.77 16.10 -15.98
C GLN A 47 10.45 16.30 -17.34
N THR A 48 11.72 15.93 -17.48
CA THR A 48 12.51 16.14 -18.70
C THR A 48 12.65 14.88 -19.52
N ASP A 49 12.88 13.73 -18.87
CA ASP A 49 13.17 12.45 -19.52
C ASP A 49 12.35 11.33 -18.88
N TYR A 50 11.03 11.38 -19.08
CA TYR A 50 10.07 10.55 -18.34
C TYR A 50 10.34 9.04 -18.44
N GLU A 51 10.44 8.47 -19.65
CA GLU A 51 10.51 7.01 -19.82
C GLU A 51 11.76 6.39 -19.18
N ASP A 52 12.92 6.99 -19.41
CA ASP A 52 14.19 6.49 -18.87
C ASP A 52 14.27 6.70 -17.36
N SER A 53 13.88 7.89 -16.88
CA SER A 53 13.86 8.22 -15.45
C SER A 53 12.86 7.35 -14.68
N PHE A 54 11.66 7.12 -15.23
CA PHE A 54 10.66 6.27 -14.59
C PHE A 54 11.14 4.82 -14.48
N ARG A 55 11.79 4.30 -15.53
CA ARG A 55 12.37 2.95 -15.50
C ARG A 55 13.48 2.83 -14.46
N ASP A 56 14.34 3.84 -14.33
CA ASP A 56 15.42 3.84 -13.34
C ASP A 56 14.91 4.03 -11.91
N LEU A 57 13.85 4.82 -11.72
CA LEU A 57 13.09 4.88 -10.47
C LEU A 57 12.58 3.49 -10.06
N ILE A 58 11.90 2.77 -10.96
CA ILE A 58 11.39 1.41 -10.71
C ILE A 58 12.52 0.46 -10.34
N ARG A 59 13.66 0.52 -11.05
CA ARG A 59 14.85 -0.30 -10.75
C ARG A 59 15.41 0.00 -9.35
N GLY A 60 15.45 1.26 -8.95
CA GLY A 60 15.89 1.68 -7.63
C GLY A 60 14.99 1.14 -6.52
N LEU A 61 13.66 1.22 -6.71
CA LEU A 61 12.70 0.64 -5.77
C LEU A 61 12.85 -0.87 -5.65
N TYR A 62 12.98 -1.59 -6.78
CA TYR A 62 13.26 -3.02 -6.73
C TYR A 62 14.57 -3.31 -5.99
N GLY A 63 15.62 -2.54 -6.27
CA GLY A 63 16.91 -2.65 -5.60
C GLY A 63 16.80 -2.55 -4.07
N LEU A 64 15.99 -1.66 -3.55
CA LEU A 64 15.74 -1.54 -2.11
C LEU A 64 14.97 -2.76 -1.55
N CYS A 65 13.98 -3.26 -2.28
CA CYS A 65 13.14 -4.37 -1.82
C CYS A 65 13.80 -5.76 -1.88
N ILE A 66 14.86 -5.92 -2.69
CA ILE A 66 15.59 -7.18 -2.79
C ILE A 66 16.69 -7.30 -1.71
N LEU A 67 17.14 -6.19 -1.11
CA LEU A 67 18.09 -6.25 0.00
C LEU A 67 17.51 -6.98 1.22
N PRO A 68 18.35 -7.56 2.11
CA PRO A 68 17.88 -8.22 3.32
C PRO A 68 16.94 -7.30 4.13
N PRO A 69 15.82 -7.81 4.70
CA PRO A 69 14.79 -6.99 5.33
C PRO A 69 15.21 -6.48 6.71
N LEU A 70 16.25 -5.65 6.75
CA LEU A 70 16.72 -4.97 7.95
C LEU A 70 15.80 -3.76 8.22
N PRO A 71 15.54 -3.42 9.50
CA PRO A 71 14.74 -2.24 9.85
C PRO A 71 15.24 -0.96 9.17
N SER A 72 16.57 -0.77 9.11
CA SER A 72 17.18 0.38 8.45
C SER A 72 16.86 0.47 6.96
N ILE A 73 16.68 -0.67 6.26
CA ILE A 73 16.30 -0.71 4.84
C ILE A 73 14.81 -0.45 4.67
N GLN A 74 13.97 -0.95 5.59
CA GLN A 74 12.54 -0.67 5.57
C GLN A 74 12.27 0.82 5.79
N ASP A 75 12.91 1.43 6.79
CA ASP A 75 12.84 2.88 7.05
C ASP A 75 13.28 3.66 5.81
N SER A 76 14.42 3.28 5.25
CA SER A 76 14.97 3.84 4.03
C SER A 76 14.01 3.76 2.83
N PHE A 77 13.34 2.63 2.66
CA PHE A 77 12.39 2.41 1.59
C PHE A 77 11.16 3.31 1.76
N MET A 78 10.63 3.40 2.98
CA MET A 78 9.49 4.27 3.30
C MET A 78 9.84 5.76 3.16
N ASP A 79 11.05 6.16 3.56
CA ASP A 79 11.57 7.52 3.35
C ASP A 79 11.59 7.85 1.86
N ILE A 80 12.09 6.95 1.02
CA ILE A 80 12.12 7.14 -0.44
C ILE A 80 10.73 7.27 -1.02
N LEU A 81 9.79 6.38 -0.66
CA LEU A 81 8.41 6.50 -1.12
C LEU A 81 7.75 7.81 -0.67
N SER A 82 8.12 8.32 0.51
CA SER A 82 7.59 9.59 1.03
C SER A 82 7.98 10.78 0.16
N LEU A 83 9.13 10.73 -0.52
CA LEU A 83 9.62 11.79 -1.42
C LEU A 83 8.87 11.83 -2.76
N LEU A 84 8.26 10.72 -3.17
CA LEU A 84 7.54 10.63 -4.43
C LEU A 84 6.21 11.37 -4.36
N SER A 85 5.83 12.02 -5.47
CA SER A 85 4.51 12.64 -5.59
C SER A 85 3.41 11.57 -5.63
N SER A 86 2.20 11.90 -5.19
CA SER A 86 1.04 10.99 -5.26
C SER A 86 0.78 10.50 -6.68
N GLN A 87 0.98 11.36 -7.67
CA GLN A 87 0.87 10.99 -9.08
C GLN A 87 1.90 9.93 -9.47
N THR A 88 3.16 10.14 -9.10
CA THR A 88 4.24 9.16 -9.33
C THR A 88 3.94 7.81 -8.67
N LEU A 89 3.41 7.83 -7.43
CA LEU A 89 2.99 6.61 -6.73
C LEU A 89 1.89 5.86 -7.51
N VAL A 90 0.91 6.58 -8.05
CA VAL A 90 -0.15 6.01 -8.91
C VAL A 90 0.42 5.48 -10.23
N ASP A 91 1.37 6.18 -10.84
CA ASP A 91 2.01 5.75 -12.09
C ASP A 91 2.78 4.43 -11.89
N ILE A 92 3.41 4.23 -10.73
CA ILE A 92 4.04 2.96 -10.35
C ILE A 92 2.99 1.84 -10.22
N LEU A 93 1.83 2.10 -9.61
CA LEU A 93 0.75 1.12 -9.55
C LEU A 93 0.24 0.75 -10.95
N ASN A 94 0.08 1.73 -11.84
CA ASN A 94 -0.27 1.52 -13.25
C ASN A 94 0.76 0.63 -13.95
N TYR A 95 2.05 0.92 -13.77
CA TYR A 95 3.12 0.12 -14.32
C TYR A 95 3.05 -1.35 -13.87
N PHE A 96 2.83 -1.62 -12.58
CA PHE A 96 2.72 -3.00 -12.10
C PHE A 96 1.44 -3.69 -12.57
N TYR A 97 0.34 -2.97 -12.70
CA TYR A 97 -0.89 -3.52 -13.25
C TYR A 97 -0.71 -3.93 -14.72
N GLU A 98 -0.11 -3.08 -15.54
CA GLU A 98 0.20 -3.42 -16.93
C GLU A 98 1.17 -4.60 -17.01
N PHE A 99 2.14 -4.65 -16.11
CA PHE A 99 3.11 -5.73 -16.00
C PHE A 99 2.45 -7.07 -15.65
N GLU A 100 1.51 -7.13 -14.71
CA GLU A 100 0.78 -8.36 -14.35
C GLU A 100 -0.04 -8.92 -15.53
N ASN A 101 -0.61 -8.03 -16.34
CA ASN A 101 -1.39 -8.42 -17.52
C ASN A 101 -0.52 -8.77 -18.72
N ASN A 102 0.68 -8.18 -18.85
CA ASN A 102 1.61 -8.38 -19.96
C ASN A 102 3.07 -8.56 -19.47
N PRO A 103 3.39 -9.66 -18.76
CA PRO A 103 4.71 -9.83 -18.16
C PRO A 103 5.78 -10.03 -19.23
N THR A 104 6.79 -9.16 -19.25
CA THR A 104 7.93 -9.25 -20.16
C THR A 104 8.82 -10.46 -19.82
N SER A 105 9.53 -10.99 -20.83
CA SER A 105 10.31 -12.24 -20.73
C SER A 105 11.47 -12.20 -19.72
N PHE A 106 11.99 -11.01 -19.40
CA PHE A 106 13.06 -10.81 -18.43
C PHE A 106 12.61 -11.11 -16.99
N TYR A 107 11.39 -10.72 -16.63
CA TYR A 107 10.91 -10.79 -15.25
C TYR A 107 10.35 -12.17 -14.89
N LYS A 108 9.81 -12.91 -15.86
CA LYS A 108 9.43 -14.33 -15.68
C LYS A 108 10.60 -15.21 -15.23
N LYS A 109 11.85 -14.80 -15.50
CA LYS A 109 13.06 -15.54 -15.11
C LYS A 109 13.51 -15.30 -13.67
N HIS A 110 13.06 -14.21 -13.04
CA HIS A 110 13.62 -13.73 -11.77
C HIS A 110 12.59 -13.57 -10.64
N ASP A 111 11.34 -14.01 -10.85
CA ASP A 111 10.22 -13.95 -9.89
C ASP A 111 10.26 -12.75 -8.91
N LEU A 112 9.97 -11.57 -9.45
CA LEU A 112 9.99 -10.32 -8.70
C LEU A 112 8.67 -10.03 -7.97
N SER A 113 7.78 -11.01 -7.89
CA SER A 113 6.44 -10.88 -7.29
C SER A 113 6.51 -10.37 -5.85
N TYR A 114 7.51 -10.84 -5.09
CA TYR A 114 7.75 -10.38 -3.73
C TYR A 114 8.06 -8.88 -3.67
N ALA A 115 9.00 -8.40 -4.49
CA ALA A 115 9.39 -6.99 -4.51
C ALA A 115 8.24 -6.10 -5.01
N ILE A 116 7.49 -6.53 -6.03
CA ILE A 116 6.30 -5.82 -6.51
C ILE A 116 5.27 -5.65 -5.39
N ASN A 117 4.98 -6.71 -4.64
CA ASN A 117 4.02 -6.66 -3.53
C ASN A 117 4.49 -5.73 -2.41
N LEU A 118 5.78 -5.76 -2.06
CA LEU A 118 6.35 -4.82 -1.10
C LEU A 118 6.18 -3.37 -1.56
N ILE A 119 6.42 -3.10 -2.85
CA ILE A 119 6.27 -1.74 -3.38
C ILE A 119 4.80 -1.30 -3.38
N LYS A 120 3.87 -2.15 -3.83
CA LYS A 120 2.42 -1.87 -3.78
C LYS A 120 1.98 -1.55 -2.35
N ASN A 121 2.37 -2.38 -1.38
CA ASN A 121 2.03 -2.19 0.03
C ASN A 121 2.62 -0.89 0.60
N GLY A 122 3.89 -0.58 0.30
CA GLY A 122 4.51 0.67 0.72
C GLY A 122 3.83 1.90 0.10
N ILE A 123 3.39 1.81 -1.16
CA ILE A 123 2.61 2.88 -1.82
C ILE A 123 1.30 3.10 -1.07
N TYR A 124 0.55 2.03 -0.78
CA TYR A 124 -0.71 2.14 -0.02
C TYR A 124 -0.50 2.74 1.37
N GLU A 125 0.52 2.29 2.08
CA GLU A 125 0.90 2.86 3.37
C GLU A 125 1.19 4.36 3.26
N MET A 126 1.90 4.78 2.22
CA MET A 126 2.31 6.16 2.04
C MET A 126 1.14 7.06 1.63
N ILE A 127 0.25 6.57 0.76
CA ILE A 127 -1.00 7.23 0.41
C ILE A 127 -1.89 7.41 1.67
N MET A 128 -1.94 6.42 2.55
CA MET A 128 -2.65 6.54 3.83
C MET A 128 -2.00 7.55 4.76
N LYS A 129 -0.67 7.49 4.94
CA LYS A 129 0.10 8.43 5.79
C LYS A 129 -0.06 9.88 5.35
N LYS A 130 -0.09 10.13 4.03
CA LYS A 130 -0.30 11.46 3.44
C LYS A 130 -1.77 11.93 3.48
N ASN A 131 -2.72 11.06 3.85
CA ASN A 131 -4.16 11.30 3.69
C ASN A 131 -4.57 11.59 2.24
N GLU A 132 -3.85 11.00 1.28
CA GLU A 132 -4.04 11.22 -0.17
C GLU A 132 -4.84 10.11 -0.84
N TYR A 133 -5.40 9.19 -0.05
CA TYR A 133 -6.27 8.13 -0.54
C TYR A 133 -7.47 8.59 -1.42
N PRO A 134 -7.95 9.87 -1.41
CA PRO A 134 -8.93 10.32 -2.40
C PRO A 134 -8.44 10.22 -3.85
N ILE A 135 -7.13 10.22 -4.10
CA ILE A 135 -6.55 10.05 -5.45
C ILE A 135 -6.88 8.68 -6.05
N LEU A 136 -7.12 7.68 -5.20
CA LEU A 136 -7.48 6.34 -5.62
C LEU A 136 -8.99 6.14 -5.75
N LEU A 137 -9.82 7.12 -5.34
CA LEU A 137 -11.27 7.02 -5.51
C LEU A 137 -11.61 6.88 -7.00
N ASN A 138 -12.47 5.91 -7.31
CA ASN A 138 -12.85 5.52 -8.68
C ASN A 138 -11.72 4.93 -9.54
N THR A 139 -10.57 4.60 -8.93
CA THR A 139 -9.54 3.80 -9.60
C THR A 139 -9.72 2.33 -9.29
N ARG A 140 -9.07 1.46 -10.06
CA ARG A 140 -9.03 0.01 -9.78
C ARG A 140 -8.29 -0.34 -8.48
N TYR A 141 -7.53 0.60 -7.91
CA TYR A 141 -6.66 0.38 -6.74
C TYR A 141 -7.38 0.63 -5.40
N ILE A 142 -8.61 1.14 -5.43
CA ILE A 142 -9.34 1.43 -4.19
C ILE A 142 -9.64 0.16 -3.39
N ASP A 143 -9.97 -0.93 -4.07
CA ASP A 143 -10.25 -2.22 -3.42
C ASP A 143 -8.97 -2.82 -2.83
N ASP A 144 -7.84 -2.70 -3.54
CA ASP A 144 -6.53 -3.12 -3.03
C ASP A 144 -6.10 -2.31 -1.80
N LEU A 145 -6.33 -1.00 -1.81
CA LEU A 145 -6.08 -0.13 -0.65
C LEU A 145 -6.98 -0.52 0.54
N ILE A 146 -8.25 -0.83 0.30
CA ILE A 146 -9.18 -1.31 1.33
C ILE A 146 -8.68 -2.63 1.93
N ASN A 147 -8.29 -3.59 1.09
CA ASN A 147 -7.77 -4.88 1.54
C ASN A 147 -6.47 -4.70 2.33
N TYR A 148 -5.55 -3.85 1.85
CA TYR A 148 -4.34 -3.50 2.60
C TYR A 148 -4.68 -2.88 3.97
N SER A 149 -5.66 -1.97 4.02
CA SER A 149 -6.09 -1.32 5.27
C SER A 149 -6.68 -2.32 6.26
N ILE A 150 -7.49 -3.27 5.78
CA ILE A 150 -8.03 -4.38 6.58
C ILE A 150 -6.88 -5.25 7.05
N ASP A 151 -5.94 -5.59 6.17
CA ASP A 151 -4.88 -6.53 6.47
C ASP A 151 -3.92 -6.05 7.57
N ASN A 152 -3.80 -4.73 7.70
CA ASN A 152 -2.96 -4.04 8.66
C ASN A 152 -3.74 -3.44 9.85
N ASP A 153 -4.99 -3.85 10.07
CA ASP A 153 -5.82 -3.37 11.19
C ASP A 153 -5.98 -1.83 11.25
N ASN A 154 -6.01 -1.18 10.08
CA ASN A 154 -5.98 0.27 9.94
C ASN A 154 -7.08 0.77 8.99
N ILE A 155 -8.34 0.45 9.30
CA ILE A 155 -9.48 0.80 8.43
C ILE A 155 -10.12 2.16 8.75
N GLN A 156 -9.69 2.86 9.81
CA GLN A 156 -10.38 4.05 10.34
C GLN A 156 -10.49 5.16 9.27
N ASN A 157 -9.37 5.48 8.62
CA ASN A 157 -9.32 6.56 7.63
C ASN A 157 -10.11 6.24 6.36
N ILE A 158 -9.97 5.01 5.84
CA ILE A 158 -10.69 4.59 4.62
C ILE A 158 -12.20 4.44 4.87
N LEU A 159 -12.58 4.01 6.08
CA LEU A 159 -13.97 3.94 6.49
C LEU A 159 -14.56 5.35 6.61
N LEU A 160 -13.88 6.27 7.29
CA LEU A 160 -14.33 7.65 7.44
C LEU A 160 -14.50 8.34 6.07
N LEU A 161 -13.56 8.14 5.15
CA LEU A 161 -13.68 8.66 3.80
C LEU A 161 -14.91 8.10 3.07
N SER A 162 -15.10 6.78 3.13
CA SER A 162 -16.22 6.12 2.47
C SER A 162 -17.55 6.70 2.98
N LEU A 163 -17.65 6.98 4.29
CA LEU A 163 -18.79 7.65 4.90
C LEU A 163 -18.95 9.09 4.41
N LYS A 164 -17.87 9.89 4.37
CA LYS A 164 -17.89 11.28 3.86
C LYS A 164 -18.35 11.37 2.41
N ASN A 165 -17.98 10.40 1.57
CA ASN A 165 -18.38 10.34 0.16
C ASN A 165 -19.71 9.61 -0.08
N ARG A 166 -20.46 9.28 0.99
CA ARG A 166 -21.74 8.55 0.91
C ARG A 166 -21.64 7.19 0.22
N MET A 167 -20.45 6.57 0.25
CA MET A 167 -20.20 5.21 -0.22
C MET A 167 -20.63 4.21 0.84
N TYR A 168 -21.93 4.19 1.16
CA TYR A 168 -22.47 3.43 2.29
C TYR A 168 -22.29 1.93 2.13
N GLN A 169 -22.52 1.39 0.93
CA GLN A 169 -22.33 -0.04 0.70
C GLN A 169 -20.86 -0.45 0.86
N THR A 170 -19.93 0.38 0.39
CA THR A 170 -18.49 0.17 0.61
C THR A 170 -18.15 0.20 2.09
N SER A 171 -18.67 1.18 2.82
CA SER A 171 -18.46 1.31 4.27
C SER A 171 -18.96 0.07 5.04
N LEU A 172 -20.14 -0.44 4.70
CA LEU A 172 -20.70 -1.67 5.25
C LEU A 172 -19.84 -2.89 4.89
N ASN A 173 -19.33 -2.97 3.67
CA ASN A 173 -18.47 -4.07 3.25
C ASN A 173 -17.09 -4.04 3.94
N ILE A 174 -16.48 -2.86 4.11
CA ILE A 174 -15.21 -2.69 4.85
C ILE A 174 -15.31 -3.28 6.25
N VAL A 175 -16.32 -2.86 7.03
CA VAL A 175 -16.48 -3.37 8.41
C VAL A 175 -16.86 -4.84 8.46
N THR A 176 -17.62 -5.33 7.47
CA THR A 176 -17.96 -6.76 7.38
C THR A 176 -16.70 -7.59 7.15
N SER A 177 -15.90 -7.22 6.15
CA SER A 177 -14.64 -7.92 5.84
C SER A 177 -13.62 -7.80 6.97
N TYR A 178 -13.57 -6.67 7.66
CA TYR A 178 -12.74 -6.47 8.84
C TYR A 178 -13.08 -7.46 9.96
N TYR A 179 -14.34 -7.56 10.36
CA TYR A 179 -14.75 -8.48 11.41
C TYR A 179 -14.79 -9.96 10.96
N GLN A 180 -14.87 -10.24 9.67
CA GLN A 180 -14.63 -11.59 9.13
C GLN A 180 -13.16 -12.01 9.29
N LYS A 181 -12.22 -11.07 9.17
CA LYS A 181 -10.79 -11.34 9.36
C LYS A 181 -10.40 -11.41 10.83
N TYR A 182 -10.95 -10.51 11.66
CA TYR A 182 -10.65 -10.38 13.09
C TYR A 182 -11.89 -10.74 13.92
N GLU A 183 -12.33 -12.00 13.80
CA GLU A 183 -13.54 -12.49 14.46
C GLU A 183 -13.45 -12.35 15.99
N GLU A 184 -12.25 -12.49 16.56
CA GLU A 184 -11.97 -12.31 18.00
C GLU A 184 -12.31 -10.91 18.52
N LYS A 185 -12.39 -9.90 17.64
CA LYS A 185 -12.77 -8.54 18.03
C LYS A 185 -14.28 -8.35 18.21
N LEU A 186 -15.07 -9.39 17.91
CA LEU A 186 -16.51 -9.42 18.15
C LEU A 186 -16.87 -9.86 19.59
N ASP A 187 -15.91 -10.33 20.39
CA ASP A 187 -16.16 -11.04 21.66
C ASP A 187 -16.87 -10.25 22.77
N ASN A 188 -17.07 -8.93 22.61
CA ASN A 188 -17.79 -8.08 23.58
C ASN A 188 -19.23 -7.74 23.17
N ILE A 189 -19.85 -8.51 22.28
CA ILE A 189 -21.26 -8.28 21.92
C ILE A 189 -22.15 -8.98 22.94
N ASP A 190 -22.83 -8.16 23.75
CA ASP A 190 -24.04 -8.57 24.46
C ASP A 190 -25.10 -8.90 23.39
N ASN A 191 -25.09 -10.13 22.89
CA ASN A 191 -25.97 -10.68 21.85
C ASN A 191 -27.42 -10.86 22.35
N GLY A 192 -27.90 -9.93 23.18
CA GLY A 192 -29.28 -9.87 23.62
C GLY A 192 -30.21 -9.54 22.45
N ASN A 193 -30.57 -10.57 21.68
CA ASN A 193 -31.70 -10.66 20.75
C ASN A 193 -31.47 -10.47 19.22
N GLU A 194 -30.25 -10.38 18.70
CA GLU A 194 -30.02 -10.46 17.24
C GLU A 194 -29.62 -11.88 16.81
N THR A 195 -30.47 -12.54 16.01
CA THR A 195 -30.20 -13.88 15.45
C THR A 195 -29.21 -13.86 14.28
N VAL A 196 -28.96 -12.70 13.67
CA VAL A 196 -27.97 -12.47 12.62
C VAL A 196 -27.35 -11.08 12.84
N ILE A 197 -26.04 -11.02 13.05
CA ILE A 197 -25.32 -9.75 13.17
C ILE A 197 -25.44 -8.99 11.85
N SER A 198 -26.15 -7.84 11.86
CA SER A 198 -26.34 -7.05 10.66
C SER A 198 -25.09 -6.26 10.27
N LYS A 199 -24.89 -5.97 8.97
CA LYS A 199 -23.77 -5.11 8.52
C LYS A 199 -23.82 -3.71 9.17
N LEU A 200 -25.03 -3.19 9.40
CA LEU A 200 -25.23 -1.91 10.06
C LEU A 200 -24.82 -1.98 11.54
N PHE A 201 -25.12 -3.09 12.22
CA PHE A 201 -24.66 -3.33 13.59
C PHE A 201 -23.12 -3.31 13.66
N LEU A 202 -22.43 -4.02 12.76
CA LEU A 202 -20.96 -4.04 12.71
C LEU A 202 -20.38 -2.63 12.52
N LEU A 203 -20.99 -1.83 11.64
CA LEU A 203 -20.58 -0.44 11.41
C LEU A 203 -20.75 0.41 12.67
N LYS A 204 -21.90 0.32 13.34
CA LYS A 204 -22.17 1.03 14.60
C LYS A 204 -21.20 0.62 15.71
N LYS A 205 -20.94 -0.68 15.86
CA LYS A 205 -19.98 -1.21 16.83
C LYS A 205 -18.58 -0.65 16.56
N TYR A 206 -18.09 -0.76 15.34
CA TYR A 206 -16.76 -0.26 14.98
C TYR A 206 -16.62 1.23 15.30
N ILE A 207 -17.58 2.06 14.88
CA ILE A 207 -17.56 3.50 15.12
C ILE A 207 -17.62 3.83 16.62
N LYS A 208 -18.43 3.10 17.41
CA LYS A 208 -18.52 3.29 18.86
C LYS A 208 -17.21 2.96 19.57
N ASP A 209 -16.51 1.92 19.11
CA ASP A 209 -15.27 1.44 19.73
C ASP A 209 -14.06 2.33 19.37
N HIS A 210 -14.19 3.26 18.42
CA HIS A 210 -13.11 4.10 17.89
C HIS A 210 -13.36 5.59 18.10
N ARG A 211 -12.57 6.23 18.99
CA ARG A 211 -12.74 7.64 19.39
C ARG A 211 -12.50 8.64 18.27
N GLU A 212 -11.78 8.25 17.22
CA GLU A 212 -11.47 9.09 16.07
C GLU A 212 -12.75 9.60 15.38
N PHE A 213 -13.82 8.82 15.42
CA PHE A 213 -15.12 9.19 14.85
C PHE A 213 -15.91 10.20 15.68
N GLU A 214 -15.55 10.45 16.95
CA GLU A 214 -16.21 11.45 17.79
C GLU A 214 -16.07 12.86 17.22
N LYS A 215 -14.95 13.15 16.53
CA LYS A 215 -14.70 14.43 15.86
C LYS A 215 -15.68 14.70 14.72
N GLU A 216 -16.29 13.65 14.19
CA GLU A 216 -17.19 13.68 13.03
C GLU A 216 -18.63 13.30 13.44
N LYS A 217 -18.97 13.47 14.73
CA LYS A 217 -20.24 13.01 15.32
C LYS A 217 -21.48 13.39 14.51
N THR A 218 -21.60 14.66 14.09
CA THR A 218 -22.76 15.12 13.30
C THR A 218 -22.86 14.42 11.95
N LEU A 219 -21.73 14.16 11.28
CA LEU A 219 -21.70 13.41 10.03
C LEU A 219 -22.18 11.97 10.27
N ILE A 220 -21.66 11.32 11.31
CA ILE A 220 -22.00 9.95 11.67
C ILE A 220 -23.48 9.80 12.02
N GLU A 221 -24.05 10.73 12.78
CA GLU A 221 -25.49 10.75 13.10
C GLU A 221 -26.33 10.86 11.83
N ASN A 222 -25.97 11.74 10.90
CA ASN A 222 -26.66 11.88 9.62
C ASN A 222 -26.57 10.61 8.76
N VAL A 223 -25.38 9.99 8.70
CA VAL A 223 -25.16 8.72 8.00
C VAL A 223 -26.07 7.62 8.54
N PHE A 224 -26.17 7.47 9.87
CA PHE A 224 -27.00 6.43 10.46
C PHE A 224 -28.49 6.68 10.23
N ASN A 225 -28.94 7.93 10.33
CA ASN A 225 -30.32 8.29 9.96
C ASN A 225 -30.61 7.91 8.49
N GLU A 226 -29.70 8.23 7.57
CA GLU A 226 -29.88 7.87 6.15
C GLU A 226 -29.88 6.36 5.90
N LEU A 227 -29.04 5.60 6.61
CA LEU A 227 -28.93 4.15 6.47
C LEU A 227 -30.17 3.42 7.03
N GLU A 228 -30.69 3.86 8.17
CA GLU A 228 -31.89 3.29 8.81
C GLU A 228 -33.17 3.58 8.01
N HIS A 229 -33.23 4.68 7.26
CA HIS A 229 -34.37 5.01 6.42
C HIS A 229 -34.33 4.39 5.02
N LYS A 230 -33.22 3.76 4.63
CA LYS A 230 -33.04 3.08 3.32
C LYS A 230 -33.07 1.55 3.40
N SER A 231 -32.99 0.98 4.60
CA SER A 231 -33.13 -0.46 4.89
C SER A 231 -34.57 -0.87 5.12
#